data_AF-A0AAD9C7H8-F1
#
_entry.id   AF-A0AAD9C7H8-F1
#
_cell.length_a   1.000
_cell.length_b   1.000
_cell.length_c   1.000
_cell.angle_alpha   90.00
_cell.angle_beta   90.00
_cell.angle_gamma   90.00
#
_symmetry.space_group_name_H-M   'P 1'
#
loop_
_entity.id
_entity.type
_entity.pdbx_description
1 polymer ?
#
loop_
_entity_poly.entity_id
_entity_poly.type
_entity_poly.pdbx_seq_one_letter_code
_entity_poly.pdbx_strand_id
1 'polypeptide(L)'
;MTDFVFSRGDTDLERTQKTERETLTGELITLNLAYSSIFSTYRNFVGPPHIKVMCRLLGYQGIAVVMEELLKVVKSLLQGTIMQYVKTLMEVMPKICRLPRHEYGSPGILEFFHHQLKDIVDEQSLSQEEVCDLLHAAPFQNILPRVHVKEGERLDAKMKRLEQKYTALHLVPLIERLGTPQQIAIAREGDLLTKERLCCGLSMFEVILTRVRGFLDDPIWRGPLPSNGVMHVDECVEFHRLWSAMQQCFGDGLHWAGCMIISLLGQHRRFDILDFSYHLLKVQKHDGKDEVIKSVPLKKMVDRIRRFQVINNEVFSILNKYLKAGDGENMPVEHVRCFQPPIHQSLASS
;
A
#
# COMPACT_ATOMS: atom_id res chain seq x y z
N MET A 1 32.88 -23.58 6.75
CA MET A 1 31.99 -24.71 6.42
C MET A 1 30.74 -24.06 5.86
N THR A 2 30.63 -24.08 4.52
CA THR A 2 29.48 -23.67 3.70
C THR A 2 28.80 -22.34 4.03
N ASP A 3 29.39 -21.26 3.51
CA ASP A 3 28.67 -20.01 3.25
C ASP A 3 27.63 -20.25 2.14
N PHE A 4 26.36 -20.11 2.47
CA PHE A 4 25.27 -20.05 1.50
C PHE A 4 25.30 -18.67 0.83
N VAL A 5 26.03 -18.57 -0.27
CA VAL A 5 25.88 -17.48 -1.23
C VAL A 5 24.54 -17.69 -1.93
N PHE A 6 23.62 -16.74 -1.79
CA PHE A 6 22.43 -16.66 -2.63
C PHE A 6 22.90 -16.55 -4.09
N SER A 7 22.74 -17.63 -4.86
CA SER A 7 22.94 -17.61 -6.30
C SER A 7 22.05 -16.51 -6.90
N ARG A 8 22.65 -15.53 -7.57
CA ARG A 8 21.97 -14.77 -8.63
C ARG A 8 21.25 -15.81 -9.48
N GLY A 9 19.92 -15.77 -9.49
CA GLY A 9 19.18 -16.51 -10.50
C GLY A 9 19.61 -15.96 -11.84
N ASP A 10 20.36 -16.75 -12.60
CA ASP A 10 20.70 -16.51 -14.00
C ASP A 10 19.39 -16.33 -14.78
N THR A 11 18.92 -15.09 -14.86
CA THR A 11 17.96 -14.66 -15.87
C THR A 11 18.75 -13.89 -16.90
N ASP A 12 19.62 -14.62 -17.59
CA ASP A 12 20.32 -14.11 -18.76
C ASP A 12 19.27 -13.75 -19.82
N LEU A 13 18.99 -12.46 -19.94
CA LEU A 13 18.18 -11.92 -21.02
C LEU A 13 18.91 -12.20 -22.34
N GLU A 14 18.30 -12.99 -23.21
CA GLU A 14 18.77 -13.13 -24.59
C GLU A 14 18.82 -11.75 -25.24
N ARG A 15 20.03 -11.26 -25.50
CA ARG A 15 20.21 -10.03 -26.26
C ARG A 15 19.83 -10.30 -27.71
N THR A 16 18.79 -9.63 -28.18
CA THR A 16 18.43 -9.62 -29.59
C THR A 16 19.60 -9.12 -30.43
N GLN A 17 19.93 -9.87 -31.50
CA GLN A 17 20.93 -9.42 -32.46
C GLN A 17 20.40 -8.19 -33.20
N LYS A 18 21.23 -7.13 -33.27
CA LYS A 18 20.90 -5.93 -34.04
C LYS A 18 20.75 -6.29 -35.51
N THR A 19 19.67 -5.85 -36.13
CA THR A 19 19.36 -6.19 -37.53
C THR A 19 20.26 -5.38 -38.47
N GLU A 20 20.69 -5.94 -39.61
CA GLU A 20 21.63 -5.29 -40.56
C GLU A 20 21.20 -3.88 -41.02
N ARG A 21 19.88 -3.60 -41.06
CA ARG A 21 19.36 -2.25 -41.39
C ARG A 21 19.72 -1.19 -40.35
N GLU A 22 19.92 -1.54 -39.08
CA GLU A 22 20.31 -0.62 -38.01
C GLU A 22 21.78 -0.17 -38.10
N THR A 23 22.59 -0.91 -38.88
CA THR A 23 24.04 -0.70 -39.03
C THR A 23 24.45 -0.06 -40.36
N LEU A 24 23.52 0.10 -41.32
CA LEU A 24 23.85 0.44 -42.71
C LEU A 24 23.80 1.95 -43.06
N THR A 25 23.12 2.80 -42.28
CA THR A 25 23.04 4.25 -42.57
C THR A 25 23.57 5.09 -41.39
N GLY A 26 24.54 5.97 -41.66
CA GLY A 26 25.20 6.80 -40.62
C GLY A 26 24.25 7.74 -39.86
N GLU A 27 23.17 8.18 -40.49
CA GLU A 27 22.10 8.97 -39.86
C GLU A 27 21.34 8.14 -38.80
N LEU A 28 21.06 6.87 -39.09
CA LEU A 28 20.32 5.98 -38.19
C LEU A 28 21.16 5.59 -36.96
N ILE A 29 22.47 5.40 -37.14
CA ILE A 29 23.40 5.16 -36.02
C ILE A 29 23.43 6.37 -35.07
N THR A 30 23.52 7.58 -35.64
CA THR A 30 23.53 8.83 -34.86
C THR A 30 22.22 9.02 -34.10
N LEU A 31 21.09 8.74 -34.77
CA LEU A 31 19.76 8.80 -34.16
C LEU A 31 19.59 7.76 -33.04
N ASN A 32 20.08 6.53 -33.24
CA ASN A 32 20.06 5.46 -32.25
C ASN A 32 20.89 5.81 -31.01
N LEU A 33 22.07 6.41 -31.19
CA LEU A 33 22.89 6.90 -30.08
C LEU A 33 22.19 8.03 -29.31
N ALA A 34 21.55 8.96 -30.01
CA ALA A 34 20.78 10.04 -29.40
C ALA A 34 19.59 9.49 -28.58
N TYR A 35 18.76 8.61 -29.15
CA TYR A 35 17.63 8.00 -28.43
C TYR A 35 18.10 7.12 -27.27
N SER A 36 19.15 6.32 -27.45
CA SER A 36 19.72 5.51 -26.37
C SER A 36 20.18 6.38 -25.20
N SER A 37 20.81 7.53 -25.49
CA SER A 37 21.23 8.50 -24.47
C SER A 37 20.02 9.10 -23.75
N ILE A 38 18.98 9.50 -24.48
CA ILE A 38 17.73 10.04 -23.90
C ILE A 38 17.02 9.00 -23.03
N PHE A 39 16.88 7.77 -23.50
CA PHE A 39 16.18 6.73 -22.73
C PHE A 39 17.03 6.13 -21.60
N SER A 40 18.35 6.35 -21.60
CA SER A 40 19.21 5.91 -20.51
C SER A 40 18.85 6.57 -19.17
N THR A 41 18.32 7.81 -19.20
CA THR A 41 17.89 8.53 -17.99
C THR A 41 16.72 7.87 -17.27
N TYR A 42 15.99 6.98 -17.95
CA TYR A 42 14.83 6.26 -17.42
C TYR A 42 15.17 4.86 -16.91
N ARG A 43 16.43 4.41 -17.00
CA ARG A 43 16.80 3.02 -16.66
C ARG A 43 16.98 2.76 -15.16
N ASN A 44 17.29 3.79 -14.39
CA ASN A 44 17.68 3.63 -12.98
C ASN A 44 16.50 3.78 -12.00
N PHE A 45 15.27 3.97 -12.49
CA PHE A 45 14.09 4.09 -11.65
C PHE A 45 12.83 3.61 -12.37
N VAL A 46 11.80 3.29 -11.60
CA VAL A 46 10.44 3.06 -12.11
C VAL A 46 9.51 4.11 -11.49
N GLY A 47 8.59 4.68 -12.27
CA GLY A 47 7.80 5.83 -11.82
C GLY A 47 6.69 6.22 -12.79
N PRO A 48 6.04 7.38 -12.59
CA PRO A 48 4.90 7.83 -13.41
C PRO A 48 5.08 7.74 -14.94
N PRO A 49 6.24 8.09 -15.54
CA PRO A 49 6.41 7.97 -17.00
C PRO A 49 6.33 6.51 -17.47
N HIS A 50 6.91 5.57 -16.71
CA HIS A 50 6.88 4.14 -17.00
C HIS A 50 5.46 3.59 -16.90
N ILE A 51 4.78 3.87 -15.78
CA ILE A 51 3.40 3.41 -15.55
C ILE A 51 2.45 3.96 -16.61
N LYS A 52 2.61 5.21 -17.03
CA LYS A 52 1.80 5.81 -18.10
C LYS A 52 1.98 5.09 -19.43
N VAL A 53 3.21 4.71 -19.78
CA VAL A 53 3.49 3.95 -21.01
C VAL A 53 2.90 2.54 -20.90
N MET A 54 3.09 1.86 -19.76
CA MET A 54 2.49 0.54 -19.51
C MET A 54 0.96 0.59 -19.66
N CYS A 55 0.28 1.54 -19.01
CA CYS A 55 -1.18 1.67 -19.13
C CYS A 55 -1.65 1.88 -20.57
N ARG A 56 -0.87 2.60 -21.40
CA ARG A 56 -1.20 2.84 -22.81
C ARG A 56 -0.98 1.61 -23.68
N LEU A 57 0.12 0.88 -23.46
CA LEU A 57 0.48 -0.29 -24.27
C LEU A 57 -0.35 -1.53 -23.92
N LEU A 58 -0.64 -1.74 -22.64
CA LEU A 58 -1.41 -2.90 -22.19
C LEU A 58 -2.92 -2.74 -22.46
N GLY A 59 -3.43 -1.50 -22.40
CA GLY A 59 -4.87 -1.24 -22.45
C GLY A 59 -5.64 -1.92 -21.30
N TYR A 60 -6.98 -1.87 -21.34
CA TYR A 60 -7.79 -2.44 -20.26
C TYR A 60 -7.62 -3.95 -20.11
N GLN A 61 -7.55 -4.70 -21.22
CA GLN A 61 -7.41 -6.15 -21.19
C GLN A 61 -6.05 -6.58 -20.60
N GLY A 62 -4.95 -5.95 -21.03
CA GLY A 62 -3.62 -6.26 -20.50
C GLY A 62 -3.50 -5.91 -19.02
N ILE A 63 -4.03 -4.75 -18.59
CA ILE A 63 -4.05 -4.37 -17.17
C ILE A 63 -4.84 -5.39 -16.35
N ALA A 64 -6.01 -5.84 -16.83
CA ALA A 64 -6.83 -6.83 -16.13
C ALA A 64 -6.09 -8.16 -15.94
N VAL A 65 -5.43 -8.67 -16.99
CA VAL A 65 -4.65 -9.92 -16.91
C VAL A 65 -3.47 -9.77 -15.95
N VAL A 66 -2.72 -8.67 -16.03
CA VAL A 66 -1.60 -8.41 -15.11
C VAL A 66 -2.09 -8.35 -13.66
N MET A 67 -3.21 -7.66 -13.39
CA MET A 67 -3.78 -7.59 -12.04
C MET A 67 -4.22 -8.96 -11.52
N GLU A 68 -4.82 -9.79 -12.37
CA GLU A 68 -5.25 -11.15 -12.00
C GLU A 68 -4.03 -12.04 -11.69
N GLU A 69 -2.97 -11.98 -12.50
CA GLU A 69 -1.73 -12.72 -12.22
C GLU A 69 -1.02 -12.22 -10.96
N LEU A 70 -0.98 -10.90 -10.72
CA LEU A 70 -0.46 -10.35 -9.48
C LEU A 70 -1.24 -10.82 -8.26
N LEU A 71 -2.57 -10.91 -8.35
CA LEU A 71 -3.40 -11.48 -7.28
C LEU A 71 -3.07 -12.94 -7.01
N LYS A 72 -2.80 -13.74 -8.05
CA LYS A 72 -2.35 -15.14 -7.89
C LYS A 72 -0.98 -15.24 -7.22
N VAL A 73 -0.04 -14.37 -7.58
CA VAL A 73 1.28 -14.28 -6.93
C VAL A 73 1.11 -13.91 -5.45
N VAL A 74 0.31 -12.88 -5.14
CA VAL A 74 0.02 -12.48 -3.76
C VAL A 74 -0.62 -13.62 -2.96
N LYS A 75 -1.60 -14.32 -3.54
CA LYS A 75 -2.21 -15.50 -2.93
C LYS A 75 -1.18 -16.57 -2.62
N SER A 76 -0.32 -16.90 -3.59
CA SER A 76 0.71 -17.93 -3.44
C SER A 76 1.74 -17.56 -2.37
N LEU A 77 2.13 -16.29 -2.26
CA LEU A 77 3.05 -15.83 -1.23
C LEU A 77 2.40 -15.82 0.16
N LEU A 78 1.19 -15.27 0.27
CA LEU A 78 0.47 -15.19 1.55
C LEU A 78 0.11 -16.57 2.09
N GLN A 79 -0.37 -17.49 1.26
CA GLN A 79 -0.78 -18.83 1.67
C GLN A 79 0.36 -19.86 1.64
N GLY A 80 1.52 -19.48 1.09
CA GLY A 80 2.70 -20.33 1.01
C GLY A 80 3.77 -19.88 2.00
N THR A 81 4.79 -19.22 1.48
CA THR A 81 6.01 -18.87 2.23
C THR A 81 5.72 -17.95 3.41
N ILE A 82 4.96 -16.87 3.22
CA ILE A 82 4.71 -15.88 4.29
C ILE A 82 3.95 -16.53 5.44
N MET A 83 2.90 -17.30 5.18
CA MET A 83 2.16 -17.98 6.26
C MET A 83 3.03 -18.98 7.02
N GLN A 84 3.92 -19.72 6.33
CA GLN A 84 4.86 -20.62 6.99
C GLN A 84 5.81 -19.84 7.91
N TYR A 85 6.41 -18.75 7.44
CA TYR A 85 7.24 -17.87 8.27
C TYR A 85 6.47 -17.27 9.43
N VAL A 86 5.23 -16.82 9.23
CA VAL A 86 4.38 -16.29 10.29
C VAL A 86 4.10 -17.36 11.35
N LYS A 87 3.81 -18.60 10.96
CA LYS A 87 3.61 -19.71 11.91
C LYS A 87 4.87 -19.97 12.74
N THR A 88 6.03 -20.09 12.09
CA THR A 88 7.31 -20.30 12.77
C THR A 88 7.66 -19.14 13.70
N LEU A 89 7.57 -17.90 13.23
CA LEU A 89 7.89 -16.73 14.04
C LEU A 89 6.90 -16.52 15.20
N MET A 90 5.63 -16.93 15.04
CA MET A 90 4.66 -16.87 16.12
C MET A 90 4.95 -17.89 17.24
N GLU A 91 5.60 -19.01 16.93
CA GLU A 91 6.08 -19.96 17.94
C GLU A 91 7.31 -19.45 18.70
N VAL A 92 8.18 -18.69 18.03
CA VAL A 92 9.36 -18.03 18.62
C VAL A 92 8.97 -16.78 19.42
N MET A 93 7.80 -16.21 19.16
CA MET A 93 7.30 -15.02 19.85
C MET A 93 7.09 -15.28 21.35
N PRO A 94 7.51 -14.39 22.27
CA PRO A 94 7.13 -14.51 23.67
C PRO A 94 5.61 -14.61 23.84
N LYS A 95 5.14 -15.66 24.53
CA LYS A 95 3.70 -15.91 24.73
C LYS A 95 2.94 -14.71 25.29
N ILE A 96 3.60 -13.95 26.17
CA ILE A 96 3.07 -12.77 26.84
C ILE A 96 4.15 -11.70 26.84
N CYS A 97 3.87 -10.52 26.26
CA CYS A 97 4.75 -9.36 26.28
C CYS A 97 3.97 -8.14 26.75
N ARG A 98 4.20 -7.75 28.00
CA ARG A 98 3.56 -6.58 28.62
C ARG A 98 4.26 -5.30 28.20
N LEU A 99 3.49 -4.22 28.05
CA LEU A 99 4.05 -2.87 27.94
C LEU A 99 4.47 -2.38 29.34
N PRO A 100 5.77 -2.19 29.63
CA PRO A 100 6.19 -1.74 30.94
C PRO A 100 5.70 -0.32 31.21
N ARG A 101 5.43 0.00 32.46
CA ARG A 101 4.92 1.33 32.84
C ARG A 101 6.00 2.42 32.68
N HIS A 102 5.56 3.68 32.70
CA HIS A 102 6.46 4.82 32.49
C HIS A 102 7.54 4.96 33.57
N GLU A 103 7.33 4.42 34.78
CA GLU A 103 8.28 4.49 35.89
C GLU A 103 9.58 3.72 35.63
N TYR A 104 9.56 2.73 34.73
CA TYR A 104 10.77 1.99 34.33
C TYR A 104 11.73 2.84 33.48
N GLY A 105 11.25 3.97 32.93
CA GLY A 105 12.01 4.83 32.03
C GLY A 105 12.24 4.21 30.65
N SER A 106 12.45 5.06 29.64
CA SER A 106 12.70 4.60 28.27
C SER A 106 13.95 3.72 28.12
N PRO A 107 15.04 3.89 28.93
CA PRO A 107 16.16 2.98 28.84
C PRO A 107 15.81 1.53 29.25
N GLY A 108 15.15 1.37 30.40
CA GLY A 108 14.73 0.06 30.90
C GLY A 108 13.71 -0.62 29.98
N ILE A 109 12.84 0.16 29.34
CA ILE A 109 11.87 -0.35 28.37
C ILE A 109 12.56 -0.85 27.10
N LEU A 110 13.55 -0.12 26.57
CA LEU A 110 14.31 -0.57 25.40
C LEU A 110 15.10 -1.85 25.73
N GLU A 111 15.71 -1.93 26.90
CA GLU A 111 16.42 -3.14 27.34
C GLU A 111 15.47 -4.34 27.49
N PHE A 112 14.28 -4.12 28.06
CA PHE A 112 13.23 -5.13 28.18
C PHE A 112 12.81 -5.67 26.82
N PHE A 113 12.49 -4.80 25.86
CA PHE A 113 12.10 -5.24 24.51
C PHE A 113 13.23 -5.96 23.79
N HIS A 114 14.48 -5.51 23.95
CA HIS A 114 15.61 -6.20 23.35
C HIS A 114 15.81 -7.60 23.93
N HIS A 115 15.49 -7.83 25.21
CA HIS A 115 15.56 -9.17 25.79
C HIS A 115 14.38 -10.04 25.35
N GLN A 116 13.15 -9.51 25.36
CA GLN A 116 11.94 -10.25 24.98
C GLN A 116 11.88 -10.60 23.49
N LEU A 117 12.41 -9.74 22.64
CA LEU A 117 12.41 -9.92 21.18
C LEU A 117 13.74 -10.46 20.66
N LYS A 118 14.64 -10.90 21.54
CA LYS A 118 15.98 -11.33 21.16
C LYS A 118 15.94 -12.43 20.10
N ASP A 119 15.12 -13.44 20.30
CA ASP A 119 15.03 -14.59 19.39
C ASP A 119 14.48 -14.19 18.01
N ILE A 120 13.64 -13.15 17.94
CA ILE A 120 13.15 -12.57 16.68
C ILE A 120 14.23 -11.72 16.01
N VAL A 121 15.01 -10.95 16.78
CA VAL A 121 16.09 -10.10 16.26
C VAL A 121 17.29 -10.94 15.77
N ASP A 122 17.60 -12.04 16.45
CA ASP A 122 18.68 -12.96 16.08
C ASP A 122 18.30 -13.79 14.83
N GLU A 123 17.04 -14.22 14.69
CA GLU A 123 16.50 -14.82 13.45
C GLU A 123 16.39 -13.81 12.27
N GLN A 124 16.42 -12.51 12.57
CA GLN A 124 16.34 -11.42 11.58
C GLN A 124 17.67 -11.00 10.96
N SER A 125 18.78 -11.73 11.17
CA SER A 125 20.04 -11.49 10.45
C SER A 125 19.99 -11.81 8.94
N LEU A 126 18.79 -11.89 8.36
CA LEU A 126 18.52 -12.07 6.94
C LEU A 126 18.24 -10.72 6.27
N SER A 127 19.15 -10.36 5.36
CA SER A 127 19.14 -9.24 4.41
C SER A 127 19.31 -7.84 5.00
N GLN A 128 20.56 -7.46 5.29
CA GLN A 128 20.98 -6.08 5.10
C GLN A 128 21.18 -5.83 3.61
N GLU A 129 20.35 -4.99 2.99
CA GLU A 129 20.83 -4.19 1.86
C GLU A 129 20.06 -2.88 1.70
N GLU A 130 20.86 -1.83 1.50
CA GLU A 130 20.57 -0.49 0.98
C GLU A 130 20.22 0.66 1.96
N VAL A 131 21.22 1.54 2.05
CA VAL A 131 21.23 2.90 2.57
C VAL A 131 21.07 3.85 1.37
N CYS A 132 20.18 4.84 1.53
CA CYS A 132 20.06 6.12 0.82
C CYS A 132 20.07 6.12 -0.72
N ASP A 133 18.89 6.43 -1.30
CA ASP A 133 18.79 7.51 -2.28
C ASP A 133 17.34 8.00 -2.40
N LEU A 134 17.06 9.22 -1.90
CA LEU A 134 15.84 9.98 -2.19
C LEU A 134 15.99 11.44 -1.72
N LEU A 135 16.87 12.16 -2.39
CA LEU A 135 16.84 13.63 -2.49
C LEU A 135 17.12 13.98 -3.95
N HIS A 136 16.32 14.92 -4.48
CA HIS A 136 16.30 15.48 -5.84
C HIS A 136 15.14 15.04 -6.76
N ALA A 137 13.91 15.39 -6.38
CA ALA A 137 12.85 15.65 -7.36
C ALA A 137 11.78 16.63 -6.82
N ALA A 138 12.22 17.79 -6.33
CA ALA A 138 11.34 18.87 -5.88
C ALA A 138 11.12 20.05 -6.88
N PRO A 139 11.95 20.33 -7.91
CA PRO A 139 11.75 21.56 -8.71
C PRO A 139 10.74 21.52 -9.88
N PHE A 140 10.11 20.39 -10.21
CA PHE A 140 9.43 20.24 -11.51
C PHE A 140 7.88 20.26 -11.49
N GLN A 141 7.23 20.71 -10.41
CA GLN A 141 5.77 20.85 -10.38
C GLN A 141 5.29 22.18 -10.98
N ASN A 142 5.48 22.28 -12.30
CA ASN A 142 5.02 23.36 -13.17
C ASN A 142 3.49 23.59 -13.07
N ILE A 143 3.07 24.50 -12.18
CA ILE A 143 1.68 24.94 -12.02
C ILE A 143 1.55 26.37 -12.57
N LEU A 144 0.68 26.55 -13.56
CA LEU A 144 0.20 27.85 -14.01
C LEU A 144 -1.35 27.85 -14.16
N PRO A 145 -1.98 29.03 -14.10
CA PRO A 145 -3.20 29.26 -13.32
C PRO A 145 -4.50 29.15 -14.12
N ARG A 146 -5.62 29.17 -13.37
CA ARG A 146 -6.99 29.21 -13.90
C ARG A 146 -7.27 30.50 -14.68
N VAL A 147 -8.00 30.35 -15.79
CA VAL A 147 -8.42 31.42 -16.70
C VAL A 147 -9.49 32.31 -16.05
N HIS A 148 -9.33 33.61 -16.28
CA HIS A 148 -10.08 34.71 -15.71
C HIS A 148 -11.57 34.76 -16.10
N VAL A 149 -12.42 35.03 -15.12
CA VAL A 149 -13.84 35.40 -15.28
C VAL A 149 -13.95 36.89 -14.96
N LYS A 150 -14.43 37.71 -15.90
CA LYS A 150 -14.70 39.14 -15.67
C LYS A 150 -16.03 39.33 -14.94
N GLU A 151 -16.09 40.35 -14.09
CA GLU A 151 -17.29 40.75 -13.35
C GLU A 151 -18.43 41.17 -14.29
N GLY A 152 -19.63 40.60 -14.07
CA GLY A 152 -20.88 40.98 -14.76
C GLY A 152 -21.46 39.95 -15.74
N GLU A 153 -20.81 38.82 -16.00
CA GLU A 153 -21.34 37.78 -16.90
C GLU A 153 -22.00 36.61 -16.15
N ARG A 154 -23.25 36.27 -16.52
CA ARG A 154 -23.92 35.04 -16.04
C ARG A 154 -23.35 33.82 -16.78
N LEU A 155 -22.78 32.88 -16.04
CA LEU A 155 -22.14 31.63 -16.52
C LEU A 155 -23.03 30.86 -17.51
N ASP A 156 -24.33 30.77 -17.24
CA ASP A 156 -25.30 30.04 -18.06
C ASP A 156 -25.46 30.59 -19.49
N ALA A 157 -25.44 31.92 -19.64
CA ALA A 157 -25.60 32.56 -20.96
C ALA A 157 -24.36 32.38 -21.85
N LYS A 158 -23.19 32.30 -21.24
CA LYS A 158 -21.92 32.08 -21.92
C LYS A 158 -21.71 30.61 -22.28
N MET A 159 -22.06 29.69 -21.39
CA MET A 159 -22.05 28.25 -21.67
C MET A 159 -22.98 27.91 -22.83
N LYS A 160 -24.20 28.47 -22.86
CA LYS A 160 -25.17 28.24 -23.94
C LYS A 160 -24.73 28.79 -25.30
N ARG A 161 -24.08 29.97 -25.34
CA ARG A 161 -23.45 30.51 -26.56
C ARG A 161 -22.24 29.67 -27.01
N LEU A 162 -21.49 29.11 -26.06
CA LEU A 162 -20.37 28.21 -26.35
C LEU A 162 -20.87 26.88 -26.93
N GLU A 163 -21.90 26.27 -26.32
CA GLU A 163 -22.56 25.06 -26.82
C GLU A 163 -23.07 25.25 -28.25
N GLN A 164 -23.71 26.38 -28.55
CA GLN A 164 -24.14 26.73 -29.92
C GLN A 164 -22.96 26.84 -30.90
N LYS A 165 -21.82 27.38 -30.46
CA LYS A 165 -20.60 27.49 -31.28
C LYS A 165 -19.95 26.12 -31.55
N TYR A 166 -20.05 25.18 -30.62
CA TYR A 166 -19.47 23.82 -30.73
C TYR A 166 -20.49 22.76 -31.17
N THR A 167 -21.75 23.12 -31.43
CA THR A 167 -22.82 22.17 -31.83
C THR A 167 -22.45 21.38 -33.09
N ALA A 168 -21.73 22.00 -34.04
CA ALA A 168 -21.26 21.35 -35.26
C ALA A 168 -20.20 20.26 -35.02
N LEU A 169 -19.57 20.24 -33.84
CA LEU A 169 -18.56 19.24 -33.44
C LEU A 169 -19.17 18.10 -32.63
N HIS A 170 -20.48 18.13 -32.35
CA HIS A 170 -21.15 17.09 -31.59
C HIS A 170 -21.41 15.87 -32.49
N LEU A 171 -20.54 14.87 -32.37
CA LEU A 171 -20.41 13.77 -33.33
C LEU A 171 -21.67 12.92 -33.48
N VAL A 172 -22.29 12.49 -32.37
CA VAL A 172 -23.47 11.59 -32.43
C VAL A 172 -24.69 12.27 -33.09
N PRO A 173 -25.12 13.48 -32.68
CA PRO A 173 -26.22 14.18 -33.36
C PRO A 173 -25.94 14.52 -34.83
N LEU A 174 -24.66 14.74 -35.19
CA LEU A 174 -24.27 14.98 -36.58
C LEU A 174 -24.43 13.72 -37.44
N ILE A 175 -23.99 12.56 -36.94
CA ILE A 175 -24.13 11.26 -37.61
C ILE A 175 -25.59 10.80 -37.63
N GLU A 176 -26.38 11.10 -36.61
CA GLU A 176 -27.83 10.84 -36.62
C GLU A 176 -28.57 11.64 -37.70
N ARG A 177 -28.06 12.83 -38.04
CA ARG A 177 -28.66 13.68 -39.06
C ARG A 177 -28.21 13.35 -40.49
N LEU A 178 -26.97 12.89 -40.67
CA LEU A 178 -26.33 12.78 -42.00
C LEU A 178 -25.84 11.36 -42.35
N GLY A 179 -25.77 10.46 -41.38
CA GLY A 179 -25.17 9.13 -41.52
C GLY A 179 -26.19 8.03 -41.82
N THR A 180 -25.68 6.85 -42.18
CA THR A 180 -26.47 5.64 -42.39
C THR A 180 -26.86 4.99 -41.06
N PRO A 181 -27.88 4.11 -41.03
CA PRO A 181 -28.27 3.38 -39.82
C PRO A 181 -27.10 2.62 -39.17
N GLN A 182 -26.20 2.05 -39.96
CA GLN A 182 -25.00 1.36 -39.48
C GLN A 182 -24.00 2.33 -38.84
N GLN A 183 -23.78 3.51 -39.43
CA GLN A 183 -22.90 4.53 -38.88
C GLN A 183 -23.44 5.10 -37.57
N ILE A 184 -24.76 5.26 -37.45
CA ILE A 184 -25.42 5.71 -36.23
C ILE A 184 -25.21 4.71 -35.09
N ALA A 185 -25.37 3.41 -35.37
CA ALA A 185 -25.13 2.36 -34.38
C ALA A 185 -23.69 2.37 -33.86
N ILE A 186 -22.71 2.42 -34.77
CA ILE A 186 -21.27 2.48 -34.42
C ILE A 186 -20.93 3.75 -33.65
N ALA A 187 -21.48 4.90 -34.05
CA ALA A 187 -21.22 6.18 -33.38
C ALA A 187 -21.76 6.22 -31.95
N ARG A 188 -22.95 5.66 -31.71
CA ARG A 188 -23.54 5.55 -30.37
C ARG A 188 -22.72 4.62 -29.47
N GLU A 189 -22.28 3.48 -29.99
CA GLU A 189 -21.43 2.54 -29.26
C GLU A 189 -20.05 3.13 -28.93
N GLY A 190 -19.41 3.82 -29.90
CA GLY A 190 -18.13 4.50 -29.68
C GLY A 190 -18.21 5.66 -28.69
N ASP A 191 -19.30 6.43 -28.69
CA ASP A 191 -19.55 7.50 -27.72
C ASP A 191 -19.75 6.95 -26.30
N LEU A 192 -20.48 5.83 -26.16
CA LEU A 192 -20.65 5.13 -24.89
C LEU A 192 -19.30 4.66 -24.31
N LEU A 193 -18.48 3.97 -25.10
CA LEU A 193 -17.13 3.53 -24.71
C LEU A 193 -16.18 4.69 -24.37
N THR A 194 -16.43 5.88 -24.91
CA THR A 194 -15.61 7.08 -24.64
C THR A 194 -16.02 7.75 -23.33
N LYS A 195 -17.32 7.76 -23.00
CA LYS A 195 -17.91 8.36 -21.79
C LYS A 195 -17.79 7.45 -20.56
N GLU A 196 -17.98 6.16 -20.73
CA GLU A 196 -17.92 5.16 -19.66
C GLU A 196 -16.47 4.73 -19.39
N ARG A 197 -15.76 5.57 -18.63
CA ARG A 197 -14.41 5.25 -18.13
C ARG A 197 -14.45 4.87 -16.66
N LEU A 198 -13.52 4.03 -16.22
CA LEU A 198 -13.39 3.63 -14.80
C LEU A 198 -13.29 4.84 -13.85
N CYS A 199 -12.71 5.96 -14.31
CA CYS A 199 -12.62 7.20 -13.52
C CYS A 199 -13.97 7.85 -13.19
N CYS A 200 -15.08 7.40 -13.80
CA CYS A 200 -16.42 7.94 -13.58
C CYS A 200 -17.11 7.36 -12.33
N GLY A 201 -16.40 6.60 -11.48
CA GLY A 201 -16.91 6.16 -10.18
C GLY A 201 -16.51 4.75 -9.73
N LEU A 202 -15.67 4.03 -10.48
CA LEU A 202 -15.29 2.65 -10.16
C LEU A 202 -13.83 2.59 -9.68
N SER A 203 -13.61 2.04 -8.48
CA SER A 203 -12.28 1.81 -7.90
C SER A 203 -11.91 0.32 -7.94
N MET A 204 -10.93 -0.06 -8.77
CA MET A 204 -10.42 -1.44 -8.80
C MET A 204 -9.64 -1.82 -7.54
N PHE A 205 -9.09 -0.83 -6.83
CA PHE A 205 -8.21 -1.06 -5.69
C PHE A 205 -8.96 -1.69 -4.51
N GLU A 206 -10.21 -1.29 -4.28
CA GLU A 206 -11.07 -1.89 -3.25
C GLU A 206 -11.36 -3.37 -3.54
N VAL A 207 -11.63 -3.71 -4.80
CA VAL A 207 -11.86 -5.10 -5.24
C VAL A 207 -10.62 -5.95 -4.99
N ILE A 208 -9.43 -5.41 -5.30
CA ILE A 208 -8.14 -6.07 -5.04
C ILE A 208 -7.98 -6.32 -3.53
N LEU A 209 -8.15 -5.30 -2.69
CA LEU A 209 -8.03 -5.44 -1.23
C LEU A 209 -9.02 -6.46 -0.66
N THR A 210 -10.27 -6.46 -1.16
CA THR A 210 -11.31 -7.41 -0.75
C THR A 210 -10.93 -8.85 -1.12
N ARG A 211 -10.37 -9.07 -2.31
CA ARG A 211 -9.87 -10.39 -2.71
C ARG A 211 -8.69 -10.84 -1.87
N VAL A 212 -7.73 -9.94 -1.60
CA VAL A 212 -6.58 -10.25 -0.74
C VAL A 212 -7.01 -10.60 0.68
N ARG A 213 -8.06 -9.96 1.22
CA ARG A 213 -8.63 -10.33 2.52
C ARG A 213 -9.07 -11.79 2.57
N GLY A 214 -9.65 -12.30 1.48
CA GLY A 214 -10.02 -13.72 1.34
C GLY A 214 -8.84 -14.68 1.20
N PHE A 215 -7.60 -14.20 1.15
CA PHE A 215 -6.42 -15.06 1.22
C PHE A 215 -5.95 -15.27 2.67
N LEU A 216 -6.46 -14.49 3.62
CA LEU A 216 -6.08 -14.45 5.05
C LEU A 216 -7.09 -15.20 5.94
N ASP A 217 -7.51 -16.39 5.52
CA ASP A 217 -8.52 -17.20 6.22
C ASP A 217 -7.94 -18.09 7.33
N ASP A 218 -6.64 -18.40 7.27
CA ASP A 218 -5.99 -19.25 8.27
C ASP A 218 -6.09 -18.62 9.68
N PRO A 219 -6.41 -19.40 10.73
CA PRO A 219 -6.57 -18.88 12.08
C PRO A 219 -5.31 -18.22 12.64
N ILE A 220 -4.11 -18.54 12.12
CA ILE A 220 -2.85 -17.93 12.58
C ILE A 220 -2.85 -16.40 12.51
N TRP A 221 -3.58 -15.83 11.55
CA TRP A 221 -3.62 -14.38 11.35
C TRP A 221 -4.35 -13.65 12.49
N ARG A 222 -5.38 -14.29 13.07
CA ARG A 222 -6.27 -13.71 14.10
C ARG A 222 -6.00 -14.26 15.50
N GLY A 223 -5.39 -15.43 15.61
CA GLY A 223 -5.19 -16.12 16.88
C GLY A 223 -6.50 -16.66 17.49
N PRO A 224 -6.42 -17.24 18.70
CA PRO A 224 -7.57 -17.74 19.44
C PRO A 224 -8.47 -16.60 19.96
N LEU A 225 -9.63 -16.94 20.53
CA LEU A 225 -10.47 -15.96 21.22
C LEU A 225 -9.79 -15.39 22.46
N PRO A 226 -9.98 -14.09 22.76
CA PRO A 226 -9.37 -13.44 23.91
C PRO A 226 -9.94 -13.95 25.24
N SER A 227 -9.04 -14.10 26.21
CA SER A 227 -9.34 -14.59 27.57
C SER A 227 -10.36 -13.71 28.32
N ASN A 228 -10.25 -12.40 28.16
CA ASN A 228 -11.17 -11.41 28.74
C ASN A 228 -12.49 -11.24 27.98
N GLY A 229 -12.70 -11.99 26.89
CA GLY A 229 -13.88 -11.90 26.04
C GLY A 229 -13.97 -10.62 25.18
N VAL A 230 -12.97 -9.73 25.20
CA VAL A 230 -12.96 -8.45 24.47
C VAL A 230 -11.83 -8.40 23.43
N MET A 231 -10.57 -8.39 23.87
CA MET A 231 -9.38 -8.33 23.01
C MET A 231 -8.14 -8.81 23.74
N HIS A 232 -7.17 -9.34 22.98
CA HIS A 232 -5.83 -9.67 23.50
C HIS A 232 -5.10 -8.39 23.90
N VAL A 233 -4.43 -8.42 25.05
CA VAL A 233 -3.71 -7.26 25.58
C VAL A 233 -2.25 -7.58 25.76
N ASP A 234 -1.90 -8.61 26.52
CA ASP A 234 -0.50 -8.96 26.73
C ASP A 234 -0.08 -10.14 25.83
N GLU A 235 -1.06 -10.91 25.35
CA GLU A 235 -0.87 -12.09 24.53
C GLU A 235 -0.38 -11.72 23.13
N CYS A 236 0.61 -12.45 22.65
CA CYS A 236 1.22 -12.21 21.34
C CYS A 236 0.82 -13.27 20.32
N VAL A 237 -0.47 -13.30 20.02
CA VAL A 237 -1.10 -14.34 19.19
C VAL A 237 -1.73 -13.80 17.90
N GLU A 238 -1.69 -12.48 17.69
CA GLU A 238 -2.23 -11.82 16.50
C GLU A 238 -1.10 -11.32 15.59
N PHE A 239 -1.33 -11.27 14.28
CA PHE A 239 -0.31 -10.84 13.32
C PHE A 239 0.29 -9.45 13.63
N HIS A 240 -0.52 -8.49 14.08
CA HIS A 240 -0.01 -7.15 14.42
C HIS A 240 1.06 -7.17 15.53
N ARG A 241 1.03 -8.15 16.44
CA ARG A 241 2.04 -8.33 17.48
C ARG A 241 3.38 -8.81 16.93
N LEU A 242 3.33 -9.72 15.97
CA LEU A 242 4.51 -10.14 15.21
C LEU A 242 5.07 -8.96 14.40
N TRP A 243 4.19 -8.19 13.74
CA TRP A 243 4.60 -7.01 12.99
C TRP A 243 5.28 -5.95 13.86
N SER A 244 4.79 -5.71 15.09
CA SER A 244 5.44 -4.83 16.08
C SER A 244 6.89 -5.25 16.39
N ALA A 245 7.19 -6.55 16.34
CA ALA A 245 8.56 -7.06 16.51
C ALA A 245 9.41 -6.92 15.23
N MET A 246 8.79 -6.92 14.05
CA MET A 246 9.45 -6.88 12.74
C MET A 246 9.64 -5.48 12.13
N GLN A 247 9.01 -4.44 12.69
CA GLN A 247 8.94 -3.08 12.12
C GLN A 247 10.30 -2.41 11.83
N GLN A 248 11.42 -3.04 12.15
CA GLN A 248 12.77 -2.50 11.92
C GLN A 248 13.30 -2.72 10.49
N CYS A 249 12.58 -3.45 9.63
CA CYS A 249 13.08 -3.88 8.31
C CYS A 249 12.52 -3.09 7.10
N PHE A 250 13.17 -3.30 5.95
CA PHE A 250 13.39 -2.44 4.78
C PHE A 250 12.17 -1.97 3.96
N GLY A 251 12.28 -0.75 3.42
CA GLY A 251 11.52 -0.24 2.27
C GLY A 251 10.03 0.05 2.49
N ASP A 252 9.48 1.02 1.75
CA ASP A 252 8.06 1.39 1.85
C ASP A 252 7.16 0.22 1.44
N GLY A 253 7.57 -0.60 0.46
CA GLY A 253 6.79 -1.76 -0.01
C GLY A 253 6.50 -2.80 1.08
N LEU A 254 7.45 -3.04 1.99
CA LEU A 254 7.25 -3.93 3.13
C LEU A 254 6.24 -3.33 4.12
N HIS A 255 6.34 -2.02 4.37
CA HIS A 255 5.37 -1.30 5.22
C HIS A 255 3.97 -1.33 4.62
N TRP A 256 3.83 -1.14 3.30
CA TRP A 256 2.57 -1.30 2.59
C TRP A 256 2.01 -2.72 2.75
N ALA A 257 2.83 -3.76 2.64
CA ALA A 257 2.39 -5.14 2.83
C ALA A 257 1.94 -5.44 4.27
N GLY A 258 2.74 -5.08 5.28
CA GLY A 258 2.40 -5.29 6.68
C GLY A 258 1.17 -4.50 7.12
N CYS A 259 1.10 -3.21 6.76
CA CYS A 259 -0.06 -2.36 7.05
C CYS A 259 -1.31 -2.83 6.30
N MET A 260 -1.17 -3.36 5.07
CA MET A 260 -2.27 -3.97 4.34
C MET A 260 -2.83 -5.17 5.11
N ILE A 261 -2.00 -6.13 5.52
CA ILE A 261 -2.45 -7.30 6.28
C ILE A 261 -3.14 -6.86 7.59
N ILE A 262 -2.54 -5.94 8.35
CA ILE A 262 -3.12 -5.41 9.59
C ILE A 262 -4.49 -4.75 9.34
N SER A 263 -4.62 -3.99 8.25
CA SER A 263 -5.88 -3.31 7.87
C SER A 263 -6.96 -4.33 7.49
N LEU A 264 -6.61 -5.31 6.64
CA LEU A 264 -7.55 -6.33 6.17
C LEU A 264 -8.03 -7.26 7.28
N LEU A 265 -7.21 -7.48 8.31
CA LEU A 265 -7.57 -8.22 9.53
C LEU A 265 -8.34 -7.38 10.56
N GLY A 266 -8.49 -6.07 10.33
CA GLY A 266 -9.14 -5.17 11.29
C GLY A 266 -8.34 -4.95 12.59
N GLN A 267 -7.02 -5.18 12.56
CA GLN A 267 -6.14 -5.13 13.73
C GLN A 267 -5.50 -3.75 13.95
N HIS A 268 -5.69 -2.79 13.04
CA HIS A 268 -5.04 -1.46 13.07
C HIS A 268 -5.19 -0.72 14.41
N ARG A 269 -6.40 -0.66 14.98
CA ARG A 269 -6.62 0.04 16.27
C ARG A 269 -5.89 -0.63 17.44
N ARG A 270 -5.80 -1.96 17.43
CA ARG A 270 -5.07 -2.72 18.45
C ARG A 270 -3.56 -2.50 18.30
N PHE A 271 -3.07 -2.53 17.06
CA PHE A 271 -1.68 -2.24 16.72
C PHE A 271 -1.25 -0.86 17.25
N ASP A 272 -1.99 0.20 16.95
CA ASP A 272 -1.62 1.57 17.34
C ASP A 272 -1.51 1.76 18.87
N ILE A 273 -2.29 1.00 19.64
CA ILE A 273 -2.27 1.03 21.11
C ILE A 273 -1.15 0.14 21.68
N LEU A 274 -0.95 -1.04 21.09
CA LEU A 274 -0.17 -2.10 21.68
C LEU A 274 1.25 -2.23 21.11
N ASP A 275 1.59 -1.47 20.08
CA ASP A 275 2.90 -1.52 19.44
C ASP A 275 4.06 -1.18 20.39
N PHE A 276 5.10 -2.02 20.36
CA PHE A 276 6.27 -1.90 21.25
C PHE A 276 7.07 -0.63 20.95
N SER A 277 7.25 -0.31 19.67
CA SER A 277 8.02 0.84 19.22
C SER A 277 7.30 2.15 19.56
N TYR A 278 5.98 2.21 19.36
CA TYR A 278 5.16 3.38 19.67
C TYR A 278 5.11 3.63 21.18
N HIS A 279 5.08 2.56 21.97
CA HIS A 279 5.19 2.67 23.43
C HIS A 279 6.55 3.23 23.86
N LEU A 280 7.65 2.72 23.33
CA LEU A 280 9.00 3.24 23.61
C LEU A 280 9.11 4.73 23.25
N LEU A 281 8.62 5.13 22.07
CA LEU A 281 8.57 6.53 21.64
C LEU A 281 7.78 7.41 22.61
N LYS A 282 6.64 6.91 23.11
CA LYS A 282 5.79 7.64 24.06
C LYS A 282 6.48 7.87 25.39
N VAL A 283 7.17 6.87 25.93
CA VAL A 283 7.90 6.99 27.20
C VAL A 283 9.14 7.88 27.05
N GLN A 284 9.91 7.73 25.96
CA GLN A 284 11.09 8.56 25.72
C GLN A 284 10.73 10.05 25.55
N LYS A 285 9.58 10.35 24.92
CA LYS A 285 9.06 11.72 24.85
C LYS A 285 8.69 12.30 26.22
N HIS A 286 8.30 11.44 27.17
CA HIS A 286 7.91 11.85 28.50
C HIS A 286 9.13 12.10 29.40
N ASP A 287 10.11 11.18 29.42
CA ASP A 287 11.27 11.29 30.32
C ASP A 287 12.48 12.03 29.71
N GLY A 288 12.53 12.17 28.38
CA GLY A 288 13.59 12.89 27.67
C GLY A 288 14.96 12.22 27.73
N LYS A 289 15.07 10.96 28.18
CA LYS A 289 16.37 10.29 28.35
C LYS A 289 17.01 9.94 27.00
N ASP A 290 18.33 9.99 26.97
CA ASP A 290 19.15 9.59 25.82
C ASP A 290 20.37 8.80 26.28
N GLU A 291 20.26 7.48 26.21
CA GLU A 291 21.28 6.53 26.64
C GLU A 291 21.56 5.54 25.49
N VAL A 292 22.74 4.93 25.50
CA VAL A 292 23.09 3.87 24.55
C VAL A 292 22.92 2.52 25.23
N ILE A 293 22.03 1.69 24.69
CA ILE A 293 21.59 0.44 25.33
C ILE A 293 21.84 -0.68 24.35
N LYS A 294 22.71 -1.64 24.72
CA LYS A 294 23.12 -2.75 23.84
C LYS A 294 23.54 -2.27 22.44
N SER A 295 24.37 -1.23 22.40
CA SER A 295 24.85 -0.58 21.17
C SER A 295 23.79 0.16 20.34
N VAL A 296 22.56 0.30 20.85
CA VAL A 296 21.48 1.07 20.21
C VAL A 296 21.36 2.44 20.87
N PRO A 297 21.65 3.55 20.15
CA PRO A 297 21.41 4.90 20.66
C PRO A 297 19.91 5.19 20.71
N LEU A 298 19.38 5.40 21.91
CA LEU A 298 17.95 5.56 22.16
C LEU A 298 17.34 6.71 21.33
N LYS A 299 17.98 7.88 21.28
CA LYS A 299 17.45 9.02 20.51
C LYS A 299 17.30 8.72 19.02
N LYS A 300 18.31 8.12 18.39
CA LYS A 300 18.24 7.75 16.97
C LYS A 300 17.16 6.69 16.71
N MET A 301 16.99 5.76 17.65
CA MET A 301 15.96 4.73 17.57
C MET A 301 14.55 5.35 17.58
N VAL A 302 14.24 6.22 18.54
CA VAL A 302 12.92 6.86 18.62
C VAL A 302 12.63 7.82 17.46
N ASP A 303 13.65 8.52 16.95
CA ASP A 303 13.50 9.35 15.75
C ASP A 303 13.17 8.51 14.52
N ARG A 304 13.76 7.32 14.41
CA ARG A 304 13.47 6.36 13.34
C ARG A 304 12.08 5.75 13.49
N ILE A 305 11.68 5.35 14.71
CA ILE A 305 10.31 4.92 15.02
C ILE A 305 9.30 5.99 14.63
N ARG A 306 9.57 7.26 14.94
CA ARG A 306 8.66 8.35 14.61
C ARG A 306 8.46 8.50 13.10
N ARG A 307 9.51 8.33 12.29
CA ARG A 307 9.37 8.34 10.82
C ARG A 307 8.49 7.20 10.32
N PHE A 308 8.73 5.97 10.81
CA PHE A 308 7.89 4.82 10.45
C PHE A 308 6.45 4.97 10.94
N GLN A 309 6.22 5.58 12.11
CA GLN A 309 4.87 5.88 12.60
C GLN A 309 4.12 6.81 11.64
N VAL A 310 4.78 7.83 11.09
CA VAL A 310 4.15 8.73 10.11
C VAL A 310 3.80 7.99 8.82
N ILE A 311 4.72 7.17 8.30
CA ILE A 311 4.50 6.35 7.09
C ILE A 311 3.35 5.38 7.31
N ASN A 312 3.36 4.61 8.41
CA ASN A 312 2.30 3.67 8.75
C ASN A 312 0.94 4.37 8.82
N ASN A 313 0.86 5.53 9.48
CA ASN A 313 -0.38 6.28 9.60
C ASN A 313 -0.92 6.76 8.24
N GLU A 314 -0.02 7.19 7.34
CA GLU A 314 -0.40 7.56 5.98
C GLU A 314 -0.92 6.36 5.18
N VAL A 315 -0.18 5.24 5.22
CA VAL A 315 -0.58 3.99 4.56
C VAL A 315 -1.93 3.49 5.09
N PHE A 316 -2.10 3.44 6.42
CA PHE A 316 -3.38 3.09 7.05
C PHE A 316 -4.50 4.03 6.64
N SER A 317 -4.25 5.34 6.55
CA SER A 317 -5.26 6.30 6.11
C SER A 317 -5.71 6.02 4.67
N ILE A 318 -4.75 5.77 3.77
CA ILE A 318 -5.04 5.45 2.36
C ILE A 318 -5.82 4.14 2.26
N LEU A 319 -5.36 3.06 2.89
CA LEU A 319 -6.03 1.76 2.86
C LEU A 319 -7.45 1.84 3.40
N ASN A 320 -7.65 2.49 4.56
CA ASN A 320 -8.98 2.64 5.15
C ASN A 320 -9.92 3.50 4.31
N LYS A 321 -9.39 4.52 3.61
CA LYS A 321 -10.19 5.33 2.68
C LYS A 321 -10.73 4.50 1.52
N TYR A 322 -9.92 3.60 0.97
CA TYR A 322 -10.34 2.74 -0.14
C TYR A 322 -11.21 1.56 0.31
N LEU A 323 -11.01 1.03 1.52
CA LEU A 323 -11.86 -0.04 2.08
C LEU A 323 -13.27 0.43 2.42
N LYS A 324 -13.48 1.73 2.67
CA LYS A 324 -14.78 2.33 2.98
C LYS A 324 -15.49 2.94 1.77
N ALA A 325 -14.84 2.97 0.61
CA ALA A 325 -15.36 3.67 -0.57
C ALA A 325 -16.56 2.95 -1.22
N GLY A 326 -16.75 1.64 -0.99
CA GLY A 326 -17.88 0.86 -1.47
C GLY A 326 -19.00 0.63 -0.45
N ASP A 327 -18.87 1.16 0.78
CA ASP A 327 -19.96 1.17 1.77
C ASP A 327 -20.98 2.27 1.39
N GLY A 328 -21.72 2.04 0.30
CA GLY A 328 -22.94 2.79 -0.02
C GLY A 328 -23.99 2.60 1.08
N GLU A 329 -24.99 3.49 1.10
CA GLU A 329 -26.05 3.68 2.13
C GLU A 329 -26.89 2.45 2.55
N ASN A 330 -26.53 1.22 2.13
CA ASN A 330 -27.28 -0.02 2.31
C ASN A 330 -26.55 -1.12 3.12
N MET A 331 -25.59 -0.77 3.97
CA MET A 331 -25.07 -1.74 4.94
C MET A 331 -26.10 -1.94 6.07
N PRO A 332 -26.49 -3.19 6.41
CA PRO A 332 -27.25 -3.44 7.62
C PRO A 332 -26.46 -2.90 8.81
N VAL A 333 -27.14 -2.26 9.77
CA VAL A 333 -26.55 -1.67 10.98
C VAL A 333 -25.44 -2.58 11.50
N GLU A 334 -24.19 -2.09 11.48
CA GLU A 334 -23.01 -2.84 11.89
C GLU A 334 -23.29 -3.41 13.29
N HIS A 335 -23.46 -4.74 13.38
CA HIS A 335 -23.87 -5.38 14.63
C HIS A 335 -22.68 -5.36 15.59
N VAL A 336 -22.60 -4.31 16.40
CA VAL A 336 -21.56 -4.17 17.42
C VAL A 336 -21.83 -5.17 18.53
N ARG A 337 -20.79 -5.88 18.96
CA ARG A 337 -20.88 -6.81 20.08
C ARG A 337 -21.21 -6.06 21.38
N CYS A 338 -22.37 -6.34 21.95
CA CYS A 338 -22.79 -5.80 23.25
C CYS A 338 -22.29 -6.67 24.41
N PHE A 339 -22.03 -6.04 25.56
CA PHE A 339 -21.72 -6.73 26.81
C PHE A 339 -22.90 -6.58 27.76
N GLN A 340 -23.24 -7.66 28.45
CA GLN A 340 -24.34 -7.65 29.42
C GLN A 340 -23.90 -6.91 30.70
N PRO A 341 -24.76 -6.08 31.29
CA PRO A 341 -24.48 -5.49 32.60
C PRO A 341 -24.44 -6.59 33.68
N PRO A 342 -23.82 -6.32 34.84
CA PRO A 342 -23.85 -7.25 35.97
C PRO A 342 -25.29 -7.59 36.35
N ILE A 343 -25.65 -8.87 36.32
CA ILE A 343 -26.97 -9.35 36.69
C ILE A 343 -26.98 -9.61 38.19
N HIS A 344 -27.94 -9.01 38.90
CA HIS A 344 -28.12 -9.24 40.33
C HIS A 344 -28.54 -10.70 40.57
N GLN A 345 -27.95 -11.38 41.57
CA GLN A 345 -28.15 -12.81 41.81
C GLN A 345 -29.62 -13.21 42.01
N SER A 346 -30.46 -12.30 42.52
CA SER A 346 -31.90 -12.52 42.67
C SER A 346 -32.65 -12.71 41.35
N LEU A 347 -32.12 -12.18 40.24
CA LEU A 347 -32.69 -12.30 38.90
C LEU A 347 -32.05 -13.44 38.10
N ALA A 348 -30.86 -13.91 38.50
CA ALA A 348 -30.12 -14.97 37.81
C ALA A 348 -30.60 -16.40 38.17
N SER A 349 -31.43 -16.53 39.20
CA SER A 349 -31.95 -17.80 39.73
C SER A 349 -33.46 -17.97 39.50
N SER A 350 -34.09 -17.07 38.73
CA SER A 350 -35.50 -17.12 38.33
C SER A 350 -35.69 -17.80 36.97
#